data_AF-A0AB35YLP4-F1
#
_entry.id   AF-A0AB35YLP4-F1
#
_cell.length_a   1.000
_cell.length_b   1.000
_cell.length_c   1.000
_cell.angle_alpha   90.00
_cell.angle_beta   90.00
_cell.angle_gamma   90.00
#
_symmetry.space_group_name_H-M   'P 1'
#
loop_
_entity.id
_entity.type
_entity.pdbx_description
1 polymer ?
#
loop_
_entity_poly.entity_id
_entity_poly.type
_entity_poly.pdbx_seq_one_letter_code
_entity_poly.pdbx_strand_id
1 'polypeptide(L)' 'MSEKRCPRCGKENHCGVAKEEKECWCMTRKFPEQLLNNTKANTCICQACLDTYKEESV' A
#
# COMPACT_ATOMS: atom_id res chain seq x y z
N MET A 1 -12.22 -8.71 6.15
CA MET A 1 -12.18 -8.62 4.67
C MET A 1 -11.07 -7.65 4.32
N SER A 2 -9.94 -8.12 3.79
CA SER A 2 -8.86 -7.23 3.35
C SER A 2 -9.33 -6.48 2.11
N GLU A 3 -9.44 -5.17 2.21
CA GLU A 3 -9.90 -4.32 1.11
C GLU A 3 -8.91 -4.44 -0.05
N LYS A 4 -9.36 -4.85 -1.24
CA LYS A 4 -8.50 -5.04 -2.42
C LYS A 4 -8.20 -3.74 -3.17
N ARG A 5 -8.75 -2.62 -2.70
CA ARG A 5 -8.57 -1.29 -3.29
C ARG A 5 -7.60 -0.47 -2.45
N CYS A 6 -6.81 0.35 -3.12
CA CYS A 6 -5.93 1.32 -2.49
C CYS A 6 -6.78 2.51 -2.03
N PRO A 7 -6.72 2.90 -0.74
CA PRO A 7 -7.51 4.01 -0.21
C PRO A 7 -7.07 5.37 -0.77
N ARG A 8 -5.86 5.48 -1.34
CA ARG A 8 -5.34 6.73 -1.91
C ARG A 8 -5.83 7.00 -3.33
N CYS A 9 -5.95 5.97 -4.18
CA CYS A 9 -6.30 6.13 -5.60
C CYS A 9 -7.53 5.35 -6.06
N GLY A 10 -8.13 4.51 -5.21
CA GLY A 10 -9.34 3.71 -5.52
C GLY A 10 -9.13 2.51 -6.45
N LYS A 11 -7.93 2.35 -7.03
CA LYS A 11 -7.53 1.21 -7.89
C LYS A 11 -7.16 -0.01 -7.06
N GLU A 12 -6.94 -1.16 -7.70
CA GLU A 12 -6.47 -2.36 -7.01
C GLU A 12 -5.12 -2.12 -6.29
N ASN A 13 -4.99 -2.65 -5.08
CA ASN A 13 -3.76 -2.55 -4.29
C ASN A 13 -2.77 -3.70 -4.55
N HIS A 14 -3.21 -4.74 -5.26
CA HIS A 14 -2.43 -5.94 -5.56
C HIS A 14 -1.78 -6.57 -4.31
N CYS A 15 -2.49 -6.56 -3.18
CA CYS A 15 -2.01 -7.17 -1.94
C CYS A 15 -1.93 -8.71 -2.10
N GLY A 16 -0.71 -9.25 -2.06
CA GLY A 16 -0.48 -10.70 -2.15
C GLY A 16 -1.01 -11.48 -0.95
N VAL A 17 -0.95 -10.89 0.25
CA VAL A 17 -1.53 -11.52 1.46
C VAL A 17 -3.04 -11.72 1.34
N ALA A 18 -3.75 -10.76 0.72
CA ALA A 18 -5.19 -10.88 0.46
C ALA A 18 -5.52 -11.90 -0.65
N LYS A 19 -4.51 -12.37 -1.38
CA LYS A 19 -4.57 -13.44 -2.38
C LYS A 19 -3.97 -14.75 -1.86
N GLU A 20 -3.69 -14.84 -0.55
CA GLU A 20 -3.07 -16.00 0.09
C GLU A 20 -1.65 -16.32 -0.43
N GLU A 21 -0.99 -15.32 -1.02
CA GLU A 21 0.41 -15.40 -1.40
C GLU A 21 1.29 -15.23 -0.15
N LYS A 22 2.40 -15.99 -0.11
CA LYS A 22 3.36 -15.94 1.01
C LYS A 22 4.11 -14.62 1.11
N GLU A 23 4.19 -13.90 0.00
CA GLU A 23 4.95 -12.67 -0.12
C GLU A 23 4.10 -11.58 -0.79
N CYS A 24 4.41 -10.33 -0.47
CA CYS A 24 3.83 -9.17 -1.12
C CYS A 24 4.93 -8.13 -1.32
N TRP A 25 4.89 -7.40 -2.43
CA TRP A 25 5.86 -6.32 -2.72
C TRP A 25 5.97 -5.31 -1.57
N CYS A 26 4.91 -5.09 -0.78
CA CYS A 26 4.94 -4.15 0.33
C CYS A 26 5.85 -4.61 1.49
N MET A 27 6.15 -5.91 1.59
CA MET A 27 7.00 -6.47 2.65
C MET A 27 8.49 -6.14 2.46
N THR A 28 8.91 -5.85 1.22
CA THR A 28 10.30 -5.52 0.88
C THR A 28 10.54 -4.01 0.74
N ARG A 29 9.49 -3.20 0.94
CA ARG A 29 9.56 -1.73 0.77
C ARG A 29 9.37 -1.04 2.11
N LYS A 30 10.10 0.07 2.30
CA LYS A 30 9.87 1.00 3.42
C LYS A 30 8.73 1.95 3.09
N PHE A 31 7.79 2.05 4.03
CA PHE A 31 6.70 3.02 4.01
C PHE A 31 7.04 4.20 4.93
N PRO A 32 6.92 5.45 4.44
CA PRO A 32 7.09 6.61 5.30
C PRO A 32 5.93 6.69 6.32
N GLU A 33 6.24 7.06 7.56
CA GLU A 33 5.25 7.10 8.66
C GLU A 33 4.05 8.01 8.35
N GLN A 34 4.28 9.15 7.70
CA GLN A 34 3.21 10.07 7.29
C GLN A 34 2.19 9.43 6.34
N LEU A 35 2.64 8.50 5.49
CA LEU A 35 1.77 7.77 4.58
C LEU A 35 0.92 6.74 5.35
N LEU A 36 1.50 6.11 6.39
CA LEU A 36 0.80 5.14 7.24
C LEU A 36 -0.18 5.83 8.20
N ASN A 37 0.17 7.00 8.73
CA ASN A 37 -0.68 7.76 9.65
C ASN A 37 -2.01 8.21 9.00
N ASN A 38 -2.03 8.39 7.68
CA ASN A 38 -3.25 8.71 6.93
C ASN A 38 -4.05 7.47 6.48
N THR A 39 -3.58 6.27 6.79
CA THR A 39 -4.25 5.02 6.40
C THR A 39 -4.93 4.37 7.60
N LYS A 40 -6.15 3.87 7.39
CA LYS A 40 -6.81 3.05 8.39
C LYS A 40 -6.02 1.75 8.59
N ALA A 41 -6.04 1.24 9.83
CA ALA A 41 -5.52 -0.09 10.12
C ALA A 41 -6.08 -1.13 9.12
N ASN A 42 -5.23 -2.08 8.71
CA ASN A 42 -5.57 -3.16 7.78
C ASN A 42 -5.93 -2.74 6.34
N THR A 43 -5.56 -1.53 5.90
CA THR A 43 -5.66 -1.13 4.49
C THR A 43 -4.31 -1.20 3.80
N CYS A 44 -4.27 -1.73 2.57
CA CYS A 44 -3.03 -1.77 1.78
C CYS A 44 -3.00 -0.64 0.75
N ILE A 45 -1.88 0.07 0.70
CA ILE A 45 -1.55 1.07 -0.34
C ILE A 45 -0.95 0.34 -1.53
N CYS A 46 -1.27 0.74 -2.77
CA CYS A 46 -0.66 0.15 -3.98
C CYS A 46 0.77 0.66 -4.20
N GLN A 47 1.56 -0.11 -4.95
CA GLN A 47 2.96 0.23 -5.22
C GLN A 47 3.11 1.60 -5.88
N ALA A 48 2.29 1.89 -6.89
CA ALA A 48 2.30 3.17 -7.58
C ALA A 48 2.11 4.36 -6.62
N CYS A 49 1.17 4.25 -5.67
CA CYS A 49 0.94 5.32 -4.70
C CYS A 49 2.11 5.52 -3.73
N LEU A 50 2.81 4.44 -3.35
CA LEU A 50 4.02 4.56 -2.54
C LEU A 50 5.16 5.21 -3.33
N ASP A 51 5.36 4.80 -4.58
CA ASP A 51 6.43 5.32 -5.43
C ASP A 51 6.19 6.81 -5.74
N THR A 52 4.97 7.23 -6.10
CA THR A 52 4.62 8.65 -6.29
C THR A 52 4.83 9.49 -5.03
N TYR A 53 4.47 8.98 -3.85
CA TYR A 53 4.69 9.71 -2.59
C TYR A 53 6.18 9.99 -2.35
N LYS A 54 7.06 9.06 -2.72
CA LYS A 54 8.52 9.24 -2.56
C LYS A 54 9.07 10.31 -3.50
N GLU A 55 8.54 10.40 -4.73
CA GLU A 55 8.92 11.43 -5.69
C GLU A 55 8.46 12.83 -5.25
N GLU A 56 7.28 12.95 -4.62
CA GLU A 56 6.77 14.22 -4.07
C GLU A 56 7.53 14.71 -2.82
N SER A 57 8.32 13.83 -2.18
CA SER A 57 9.05 14.12 -0.95
C SER A 57 10.51 14.55 -1.17
N VAL A 58 10.94 14.70 -2.44
CA VAL A 58 12.30 15.07 -2.87
C VAL A 58 12.35 16.50 -3.40
#